data_AF-A0A7X7FMZ9-F1
#
_entry.id   AF-A0A7X7FMZ9-F1
#
_cell.length_a   1.000
_cell.length_b   1.000
_cell.length_c   1.000
_cell.angle_alpha   90.00
_cell.angle_beta   90.00
_cell.angle_gamma   90.00
#
_symmetry.space_group_name_H-M   'P 1'
#
loop_
_entity.id
_entity.type
_entity.pdbx_description
1 polymer ?
#
loop_
_entity_poly.entity_id
_entity_poly.type
_entity_poly.pdbx_seq_one_letter_code
_entity_poly.pdbx_strand_id
1 'polypeptide(L)'
;MEYSAVDNGDHRVLRTVSSNISTNGLYFEMDLIEGAPVPHLSSLLSVSLTVPPGDGYFPYEGQVTGMAEVVRCDPLEPQRADAPARLGVGARFREPLKLAF
;
A
#
# COMPACT_ATOMS: atom_id res chain seq x y z
N MET A 1 3.52 2.82 5.40
CA MET A 1 2.23 2.63 4.72
C MET A 1 1.53 1.45 5.36
N GLU A 2 0.26 1.61 5.66
CA GLU A 2 -0.65 0.57 6.11
C GLU A 2 -1.71 0.34 5.04
N TYR A 3 -2.09 -0.92 4.83
CA TYR A 3 -3.21 -1.27 3.98
C TYR A 3 -3.97 -2.49 4.48
N SER A 4 -5.23 -2.58 4.08
CA SER A 4 -6.06 -3.79 4.24
C SER A 4 -6.95 -3.96 3.02
N ALA A 5 -7.10 -5.21 2.58
CA ALA A 5 -8.07 -5.56 1.54
C ALA A 5 -9.48 -5.52 2.15
N VAL A 6 -10.45 -5.05 1.37
CA VAL A 6 -11.84 -4.86 1.82
C VAL A 6 -12.74 -6.04 1.42
N ASP A 7 -12.15 -7.20 1.08
CA ASP A 7 -12.90 -8.37 0.62
C ASP A 7 -13.02 -9.46 1.70
N ASN A 8 -14.19 -10.09 1.75
CA ASN A 8 -14.52 -11.30 2.52
C ASN A 8 -14.32 -11.31 4.05
N GLY A 9 -14.51 -10.18 4.74
CA GLY A 9 -14.67 -10.15 6.21
C GLY A 9 -13.41 -10.48 7.03
N ASP A 10 -12.29 -10.78 6.37
CA ASP A 10 -10.97 -10.94 6.99
C ASP A 10 -10.17 -9.64 6.85
N HIS A 11 -10.32 -8.76 7.84
CA HIS A 11 -9.61 -7.49 7.87
C HIS A 11 -8.24 -7.63 8.54
N ARG A 12 -7.23 -7.95 7.74
CA ARG A 12 -5.83 -7.97 8.20
C ARG A 12 -5.11 -6.68 7.79
N VAL A 13 -4.57 -5.97 8.78
CA VAL A 13 -3.76 -4.76 8.57
C VAL A 13 -2.32 -5.19 8.26
N LEU A 14 -1.82 -4.79 7.10
CA LEU A 14 -0.45 -5.05 6.66
C LEU A 14 0.32 -3.74 6.56
N ARG A 15 1.63 -3.81 6.85
CA ARG A 15 2.54 -2.66 6.84
C ARG A 15 3.65 -2.87 5.83
N THR A 16 3.92 -1.84 5.05
CA THR A 16 5.04 -1.79 4.11
C THR A 16 5.54 -0.36 3.92
N VAL A 17 6.62 -0.20 3.17
CA VAL A 17 7.17 1.08 2.72
C VAL A 17 6.98 1.16 1.21
N SER A 18 6.57 2.34 0.73
CA SER A 18 6.50 2.64 -0.70
C SER A 18 7.35 3.87 -0.98
N SER A 19 8.15 3.81 -2.03
CA SER A 19 8.90 4.93 -2.59
C SER A 19 8.27 5.49 -3.86
N ASN A 20 7.19 4.89 -4.36
CA ASN A 20 6.56 5.24 -5.62
C ASN A 20 5.11 5.67 -5.37
N ILE A 21 4.95 6.96 -5.10
CA ILE A 21 3.67 7.59 -4.79
C ILE A 21 3.50 8.77 -5.74
N SER A 22 2.33 8.84 -6.37
CA SER A 22 1.93 9.94 -7.24
C SER A 22 0.58 10.49 -6.78
N THR A 23 0.11 11.57 -7.39
CA THR A 23 -1.22 12.13 -7.11
C THR A 23 -2.37 11.18 -7.48
N ASN A 24 -2.14 10.21 -8.38
CA ASN A 24 -3.19 9.33 -8.90
C ASN A 24 -3.14 7.91 -8.31
N GLY A 25 -2.07 7.54 -7.62
CA GLY A 25 -1.93 6.20 -7.10
C GLY A 25 -0.58 5.97 -6.46
N LEU A 26 -0.38 4.75 -5.99
CA LEU A 26 0.84 4.31 -5.36
C LEU A 26 1.19 2.90 -5.83
N TYR A 27 2.48 2.59 -5.76
CA TYR A 27 3.00 1.25 -5.97
C TYR A 27 3.78 0.82 -4.74
N PHE A 28 3.52 -0.39 -4.26
CA PHE A 28 4.19 -0.95 -3.10
C PHE A 28 4.52 -2.41 -3.31
N GLU A 29 5.51 -2.89 -2.57
CA GLU A 29 5.92 -4.28 -2.56
C GLU A 29 5.43 -4.92 -1.27
N MET A 30 4.96 -6.16 -1.37
CA MET A 30 4.55 -6.96 -0.22
C MET A 30 5.15 -8.36 -0.29
N ASP A 31 5.49 -8.90 0.87
CA ASP A 31 5.90 -10.29 1.02
C ASP A 31 4.65 -11.17 1.17
N LEU A 32 4.53 -12.19 0.33
CA LEU A 32 3.48 -13.20 0.35
C LEU A 32 3.82 -14.24 1.42
N ILE A 33 3.57 -13.87 2.68
CA ILE A 33 3.64 -14.81 3.80
C ILE A 33 2.40 -15.71 3.84
N GLU A 34 2.54 -16.90 4.40
CA GLU A 34 1.44 -17.86 4.49
C GLU A 34 0.24 -17.26 5.26
N GLY A 35 -0.95 -17.35 4.65
CA GLY A 35 -2.19 -16.79 5.20
C GLY A 35 -2.32 -15.26 5.13
N ALA A 36 -1.44 -14.55 4.41
CA ALA A 36 -1.69 -13.14 4.08
C ALA A 36 -2.72 -13.01 2.96
N PRO A 37 -3.69 -12.07 3.07
CA PRO A 37 -4.61 -11.80 1.98
C PRO A 37 -3.83 -11.24 0.78
N VAL A 38 -4.03 -11.86 -0.39
CA VAL A 38 -3.41 -11.43 -1.64
C VAL A 38 -4.37 -10.49 -2.37
N PRO A 39 -3.98 -9.23 -2.64
CA PRO A 39 -4.83 -8.30 -3.37
C PRO A 39 -5.10 -8.80 -4.80
N HIS A 40 -6.37 -8.78 -5.20
CA HIS A 40 -6.79 -9.14 -6.56
C HIS A 40 -6.98 -7.89 -7.42
N LEU A 41 -6.90 -8.05 -8.74
CA LEU A 41 -7.23 -6.95 -9.67
C LEU A 41 -8.64 -6.44 -9.39
N SER A 42 -8.81 -5.12 -9.45
CA SER A 42 -10.03 -4.39 -9.11
C SER A 42 -10.50 -4.50 -7.65
N SER A 43 -9.75 -5.18 -6.77
CA SER A 43 -10.05 -5.14 -5.34
C SER A 43 -9.79 -3.75 -4.76
N LEU A 44 -10.55 -3.41 -3.72
CA LEU A 44 -10.40 -2.16 -2.99
C LEU A 44 -9.47 -2.38 -1.79
N LEU A 45 -8.53 -1.45 -1.63
CA LEU A 45 -7.63 -1.32 -0.50
C LEU A 45 -8.01 -0.07 0.28
N SER A 46 -8.17 -0.23 1.60
CA SER A 46 -8.06 0.91 2.51
C SER A 46 -6.58 1.19 2.74
N VAL A 47 -6.13 2.41 2.47
CA VAL A 47 -4.71 2.78 2.60
C VAL A 47 -4.54 3.94 3.57
N SER A 48 -3.48 3.85 4.38
CA SER A 48 -3.02 4.89 5.29
C SER A 48 -1.52 5.09 5.11
N LEU A 49 -1.12 6.31 4.74
CA LEU A 49 0.26 6.69 4.53
C LEU A 49 0.66 7.72 5.58
N THR A 50 1.66 7.38 6.38
CA THR A 50 2.35 8.32 7.25
C THR A 50 3.46 9.00 6.47
N VAL A 51 3.43 10.32 6.42
CA VAL A 51 4.48 11.18 5.90
C VAL A 51 5.29 11.68 7.10
N PRO A 52 6.55 11.23 7.28
CA PRO A 52 7.35 11.65 8.42
C PRO A 52 7.63 13.16 8.35
N PRO A 53 7.87 13.81 9.50
CA PRO A 53 8.29 15.20 9.53
C PRO A 53 9.62 15.36 8.78
N GLY A 54 9.78 16.47 8.05
CA GLY A 54 10.99 16.75 7.28
C GLY A 54 11.27 18.25 7.20
N ASP A 55 12.56 18.60 7.32
CA ASP A 55 13.01 19.99 7.21
C ASP A 55 12.66 20.55 5.82
N GLY A 56 11.83 21.60 5.80
CA GLY A 56 11.57 22.42 4.61
C GLY A 56 10.16 22.39 4.01
N TYR A 57 9.32 21.38 4.31
CA TYR A 57 7.98 21.28 3.72
C TYR A 57 6.84 21.02 4.74
N PHE A 58 7.04 20.13 5.72
CA PHE A 58 6.02 19.83 6.73
C PHE A 58 6.66 19.67 8.12
N PRO A 59 6.38 20.58 9.07
CA PRO A 59 6.94 20.50 10.42
C PRO A 59 6.27 19.43 11.30
N TYR A 60 5.15 18.84 10.85
CA TYR A 60 4.37 17.84 11.58
C TYR A 60 4.27 16.55 10.76
N GLU A 61 4.09 15.43 11.46
CA GLU A 61 3.79 14.14 10.84
C GLU A 61 2.45 14.24 10.10
N GLY A 62 2.46 14.00 8.79
CA GLY A 62 1.26 14.02 7.97
C GLY A 62 0.65 12.63 7.87
N GLN A 63 -0.68 12.54 7.88
CA GLN A 63 -1.38 11.31 7.58
C GLN A 63 -2.26 11.49 6.34
N VAL A 64 -2.13 10.55 5.40
CA VAL A 64 -2.98 10.46 4.21
C VAL A 64 -3.78 9.18 4.29
N THR A 65 -5.10 9.27 4.25
CA THR A 65 -5.99 8.10 4.22
C THR A 65 -6.90 8.14 2.99
N GLY A 66 -7.27 6.96 2.48
CA GLY A 66 -8.19 6.86 1.36
C GLY A 66 -8.42 5.45 0.87
N MET A 67 -9.26 5.33 -0.15
CA MET A 67 -9.53 4.08 -0.85
C MET A 67 -8.75 4.04 -2.16
N ALA A 68 -8.09 2.92 -2.43
CA ALA A 68 -7.38 2.68 -3.67
C ALA A 68 -7.88 1.38 -4.33
N GLU A 69 -8.00 1.38 -5.64
CA GLU A 69 -8.34 0.20 -6.44
C GLU A 69 -7.05 -0.43 -6.98
N VAL A 70 -6.88 -1.74 -6.80
CA VAL A 70 -5.76 -2.47 -7.39
C VAL A 70 -5.91 -2.52 -8.90
N VAL A 71 -4.96 -1.92 -9.61
CA VAL A 71 -4.96 -1.88 -11.09
C VAL A 71 -3.92 -2.81 -11.70
N ARG A 72 -2.93 -3.25 -10.91
CA ARG A 72 -1.86 -4.16 -11.37
C ARG A 72 -1.29 -4.97 -10.21
N CYS A 73 -0.99 -6.24 -10.46
CA CYS A 73 -0.22 -7.11 -9.57
C CYS A 73 0.90 -7.77 -10.37
N ASP A 74 2.16 -7.54 -9.99
CA ASP A 74 3.35 -8.07 -10.65
C ASP A 74 4.08 -9.03 -9.71
N PRO A 75 4.30 -10.31 -10.07
CA PRO A 75 5.17 -11.18 -9.28
C PRO A 75 6.61 -10.64 -9.35
N LEU A 76 7.25 -10.54 -8.20
CA LEU A 76 8.63 -10.06 -8.08
C LEU A 76 9.56 -11.22 -7.71
N GLU A 77 10.79 -11.17 -8.21
CA GLU A 77 11.79 -12.15 -7.83
C GLU A 77 12.10 -12.06 -6.32
N PRO A 78 12.24 -13.21 -5.64
CA PRO A 78 12.65 -13.22 -4.25
C PRO A 78 14.08 -12.69 -4.12
N GLN A 79 14.34 -11.84 -3.11
CA GLN A 79 15.67 -11.26 -2.91
C GLN A 79 16.75 -12.30 -2.55
N ARG A 80 16.33 -13.45 -2.02
CA ARG A 80 17.19 -14.60 -1.66
C ARG A 80 16.42 -15.88 -1.93
N ALA A 81 17.13 -17.00 -2.15
CA ALA A 81 16.52 -18.29 -2.45
C ALA A 81 15.55 -18.81 -1.35
N ASP A 82 15.70 -18.34 -0.11
CA ASP A 82 14.87 -18.70 1.05
C ASP A 82 13.96 -17.54 1.52
N ALA A 83 13.82 -16.48 0.71
CA ALA A 83 12.95 -15.36 1.01
C ALA A 83 11.51 -15.67 0.57
N PRO A 84 10.49 -15.12 1.25
CA PRO A 84 9.10 -15.24 0.80
C PRO A 84 8.92 -14.69 -0.62
N ALA A 85 7.96 -15.25 -1.35
CA ALA A 85 7.57 -14.72 -2.65
C ALA A 85 7.11 -13.26 -2.50
N ARG A 86 7.38 -12.44 -3.50
CA ARG A 86 7.12 -10.99 -3.43
C ARG A 86 6.13 -10.60 -4.50
N LEU A 87 5.25 -9.66 -4.16
CA LEU A 87 4.26 -9.12 -5.08
C LEU A 87 4.35 -7.60 -5.11
N GLY A 88 4.49 -7.05 -6.30
CA GLY A 88 4.34 -5.63 -6.58
C GLY A 88 2.88 -5.31 -6.82
N VAL A 89 2.34 -4.33 -6.11
CA VAL A 89 0.93 -3.94 -6.21
C VAL A 89 0.85 -2.48 -6.63
N GLY A 90 0.27 -2.24 -7.80
CA GLY A 90 -0.11 -0.92 -8.27
C GLY A 90 -1.56 -0.63 -7.93
N ALA A 91 -1.80 0.45 -7.19
CA ALA A 91 -3.14 0.86 -6.78
C ALA A 91 -3.42 2.31 -7.18
N ARG A 92 -4.62 2.56 -7.70
CA ARG A 92 -5.10 3.89 -8.12
C ARG A 92 -6.04 4.46 -7.07
N PHE A 93 -5.83 5.70 -6.64
CA PHE A 93 -6.74 6.35 -5.70
C PHE A 93 -8.12 6.57 -6.32
N ARG A 94 -9.18 6.23 -5.58
CA ARG A 94 -10.56 6.45 -6.02
C ARG A 94 -11.09 7.83 -5.65
N GLU A 95 -10.49 8.43 -4.64
CA GLU A 95 -10.84 9.75 -4.13
C GLU A 95 -9.58 10.62 -4.06
N PRO A 96 -9.71 11.95 -4.15
CA PRO A 96 -8.62 12.86 -3.81
C PRO A 96 -8.07 12.54 -2.41
N LEU A 97 -6.74 12.51 -2.29
CA LEU A 97 -6.07 12.23 -1.03
C LEU A 97 -6.43 13.28 0.02
N LYS A 98 -6.90 12.82 1.19
CA LYS A 98 -7.17 13.67 2.34
C LYS A 98 -5.91 13.72 3.20
N LEU A 99 -5.27 14.87 3.25
CA LEU A 99 -4.09 15.13 4.07
C LEU A 99 -4.52 15.74 5.41
N ALA A 100 -4.06 15.15 6.51
CA ALA A 100 -4.19 15.66 7.86
C ALA A 100 -2.80 15.86 8.49
N PHE A 101 -2.69 16.81 9.43
CA PHE A 101 -1.48 17.14 10.18
C PHE A 101 -1.78 17.13 11.68
#